data_AF-A0A8J3XKM7-F1
#
_entry.id   AF-A0A8J3XKM7-F1
#
_cell.length_a   1.000
_cell.length_b   1.000
_cell.length_c   1.000
_cell.angle_alpha   90.00
_cell.angle_beta   90.00
_cell.angle_gamma   90.00
#
_symmetry.space_group_name_H-M   'P 1'
#
loop_
_entity.id
_entity.type
_entity.pdbx_description
1 polymer ?
#
loop_
_entity_poly.entity_id
_entity_poly.type
_entity_poly.pdbx_seq_one_letter_code
_entity_poly.pdbx_strand_id
1 'polypeptide(L)'
;MVKAPAMQARISTDDVPALARGCAVLGTGGGGDVRAGGLAARRAILEYGEVPLVRLDELPEDALVLPLSGIGAPTVSHEMIHAEDEPVRIRDEIERIFGRPPAAVMSSEIGGGNGVAPVAWAARLGLPLLDADAMGRAFPEVQMVSMYVAGIPANIVIMSDVVGNVVTIRPVDGLWSEQIARAVCVASGSSALMADYVLTAGECRGAVIEGTVSRAIAIGRATDGAQDPLAALQDELGAVRLITGKLTDLDRRTTGGFVRGTVTIEGTGDDRGRTLGLEIQNENLVAVEDGRVRAMVPDLITVVDTQAATAIQTEGLRYGQRVTVLAWPCDPLWRTPKGLETAGPRAFGYDLDYLPVEKIAP
;
A
#
# COMPACT_ATOMS: atom_id res chain seq x y z
N MET A 1 15.08 15.08 9.49
CA MET A 1 15.68 13.73 9.61
C MET A 1 15.01 13.03 10.77
N VAL A 2 13.96 12.25 10.48
CA VAL A 2 13.41 11.31 11.46
C VAL A 2 14.49 10.24 11.68
N LYS A 3 14.78 9.94 12.95
CA LYS A 3 15.79 8.95 13.33
C LYS A 3 15.32 7.60 12.79
N ALA A 4 16.14 6.89 11.99
CA ALA A 4 15.77 5.56 11.53
C ALA A 4 15.50 4.67 12.77
N PRO A 5 14.31 4.06 12.90
CA PRO A 5 13.99 3.22 14.04
C PRO A 5 15.00 2.06 14.12
N ALA A 6 15.26 1.57 15.34
CA ALA A 6 16.08 0.38 15.51
C ALA A 6 15.41 -0.79 14.79
N MET A 7 16.12 -1.39 13.83
CA MET A 7 15.57 -2.46 13.00
C MET A 7 15.24 -3.67 13.87
N GLN A 8 14.02 -4.17 13.72
CA GLN A 8 13.61 -5.42 14.33
C GLN A 8 14.17 -6.58 13.52
N ALA A 9 14.80 -7.55 14.17
CA ALA A 9 15.41 -8.69 13.46
C ALA A 9 14.37 -9.67 12.89
N ARG A 10 13.17 -9.74 13.49
CA ARG A 10 12.11 -10.68 13.12
C ARG A 10 10.72 -10.10 13.41
N ILE A 11 9.74 -10.46 12.59
CA ILE A 11 8.32 -10.18 12.81
C ILE A 11 7.69 -11.35 13.54
N SER A 12 7.20 -11.08 14.75
CA SER A 12 6.48 -12.00 15.62
C SER A 12 4.96 -11.76 15.57
N THR A 13 4.18 -12.59 16.26
CA THR A 13 2.72 -12.39 16.38
C THR A 13 2.34 -11.08 17.06
N ASP A 14 3.24 -10.53 17.88
CA ASP A 14 3.00 -9.30 18.66
C ASP A 14 3.20 -8.05 17.80
N ASP A 15 3.93 -8.19 16.69
CA ASP A 15 4.19 -7.09 15.75
C ASP A 15 3.07 -6.91 14.73
N VAL A 16 2.32 -7.97 14.44
CA VAL A 16 1.28 -7.97 13.41
C VAL A 16 0.21 -6.90 13.64
N PRO A 17 -0.32 -6.67 14.86
CA PRO A 17 -1.27 -5.59 15.09
C PRO A 17 -0.70 -4.20 14.78
N ALA A 18 0.56 -3.95 15.12
CA ALA A 18 1.23 -2.69 14.81
C ALA A 18 1.46 -2.54 13.30
N LEU A 19 1.99 -3.58 12.65
CA LEU A 19 2.15 -3.60 11.20
C LEU A 19 0.82 -3.30 10.50
N ALA A 20 -0.26 -3.99 10.88
CA ALA A 20 -1.59 -3.79 10.31
C ALA A 20 -2.11 -2.35 10.46
N ARG A 21 -1.94 -1.73 11.64
CA ARG A 21 -2.31 -0.32 11.84
C ARG A 21 -1.49 0.62 10.95
N GLY A 22 -0.17 0.41 10.87
CA GLY A 22 0.71 1.21 10.01
C GLY A 22 0.38 1.08 8.53
N CYS A 23 0.20 -0.14 8.04
CA CYS A 23 -0.17 -0.40 6.65
C CYS A 23 -1.54 0.22 6.33
N ALA A 24 -2.52 0.18 7.23
CA ALA A 24 -3.80 0.84 7.03
C ALA A 24 -3.65 2.37 6.85
N VAL A 25 -2.77 3.00 7.64
CA VAL A 25 -2.46 4.43 7.52
C VAL A 25 -1.77 4.74 6.20
N LEU A 26 -0.75 3.95 5.83
CA LEU A 26 0.01 4.10 4.58
C LEU A 26 -0.81 3.73 3.33
N GLY A 27 -1.91 3.00 3.51
CA GLY A 27 -2.84 2.65 2.44
C GLY A 27 -3.59 3.84 1.85
N THR A 28 -3.60 5.00 2.51
CA THR A 28 -4.24 6.22 1.97
C THR A 28 -5.70 6.02 1.54
N GLY A 29 -6.41 5.11 2.20
CA GLY A 29 -7.78 4.74 1.86
C GLY A 29 -7.90 3.46 1.02
N GLY A 30 -6.84 2.98 0.38
CA GLY A 30 -6.80 1.75 -0.41
C GLY A 30 -5.86 0.68 0.15
N GLY A 31 -5.32 -0.16 -0.74
CA GLY A 31 -4.45 -1.30 -0.41
C GLY A 31 -5.15 -2.51 0.25
N GLY A 32 -6.46 -2.46 0.41
CA GLY A 32 -7.29 -3.54 0.95
C GLY A 32 -7.33 -3.62 2.49
N ASP A 33 -8.16 -4.54 2.98
CA ASP A 33 -8.38 -4.71 4.43
C ASP A 33 -7.20 -5.38 5.14
N VAL A 34 -6.78 -4.76 6.23
CA VAL A 34 -5.65 -5.26 7.04
C VAL A 34 -6.04 -6.37 8.00
N ARG A 35 -7.34 -6.54 8.31
CA ARG A 35 -7.79 -7.52 9.30
C ARG A 35 -7.62 -8.95 8.80
N ALA A 36 -8.05 -9.24 7.57
CA ALA A 36 -7.87 -10.57 6.98
C ALA A 36 -6.38 -10.93 6.86
N GLY A 37 -5.56 -10.01 6.33
CA GLY A 37 -4.11 -10.17 6.23
C GLY A 37 -3.43 -10.37 7.59
N GLY A 38 -3.84 -9.62 8.62
CA GLY A 38 -3.31 -9.76 9.97
C GLY A 38 -3.64 -11.09 10.63
N LEU A 39 -4.86 -11.62 10.43
CA LEU A 39 -5.22 -12.96 10.91
C LEU A 39 -4.40 -14.05 10.20
N ALA A 40 -4.23 -13.94 8.88
CA ALA A 40 -3.42 -14.87 8.10
C ALA A 40 -1.93 -14.83 8.53
N ALA A 41 -1.37 -13.64 8.74
CA ALA A 41 0.01 -13.46 9.21
C ALA A 41 0.22 -14.08 10.60
N ARG A 42 -0.68 -13.80 11.56
CA ARG A 42 -0.59 -14.41 12.91
C ARG A 42 -0.69 -15.93 12.85
N ARG A 43 -1.61 -16.47 12.05
CA ARG A 43 -1.75 -17.92 11.86
C ARG A 43 -0.48 -18.54 11.27
N ALA A 44 0.06 -17.94 10.21
CA ALA A 44 1.26 -18.43 9.56
C ALA A 44 2.49 -18.38 10.49
N ILE A 45 2.67 -17.32 11.29
CA ILE A 45 3.76 -17.25 12.28
C ILE A 45 3.64 -18.35 13.33
N LEU A 46 2.42 -18.63 13.82
CA LEU A 46 2.19 -19.70 14.79
C LEU A 46 2.49 -21.10 14.21
N GLU A 47 2.35 -21.28 12.90
CA GLU A 47 2.51 -22.56 12.23
C GLU A 47 3.94 -22.78 11.71
N TYR A 48 4.56 -21.76 11.12
CA TYR A 48 5.86 -21.83 10.43
C TYR A 48 6.99 -21.08 11.16
N GLY A 49 6.67 -20.28 12.18
CA GLY A 49 7.63 -19.51 12.97
C GLY A 49 7.73 -18.03 12.58
N GLU A 50 8.50 -17.29 13.37
CA GLU A 50 8.73 -15.85 13.16
C GLU A 50 9.51 -15.56 11.88
N VAL A 51 9.10 -14.54 11.14
CA VAL A 51 9.67 -14.17 9.84
C VAL A 51 10.87 -13.25 10.05
N PRO A 52 12.08 -13.60 9.58
CA PRO A 52 13.20 -12.67 9.61
C PRO A 52 12.91 -11.43 8.76
N LEU A 53 13.21 -10.25 9.29
CA LEU A 53 13.13 -8.99 8.56
C LEU A 53 14.55 -8.58 8.18
N VAL A 54 14.82 -8.44 6.88
CA VAL A 54 16.17 -8.19 6.35
C VAL A 54 16.21 -6.89 5.56
N ARG A 55 17.37 -6.24 5.53
CA ARG A 55 17.63 -5.08 4.67
C ARG A 55 18.15 -5.51 3.32
N LEU A 56 18.03 -4.62 2.34
CA LEU A 56 18.52 -4.90 0.99
C LEU A 56 20.05 -5.11 0.97
N ASP A 57 20.79 -4.41 1.83
CA ASP A 57 22.26 -4.55 1.96
C ASP A 57 22.72 -5.85 2.65
N GLU A 58 21.79 -6.64 3.19
CA GLU A 58 22.06 -7.94 3.83
C GLU A 58 21.89 -9.12 2.85
N LEU A 59 21.29 -8.88 1.68
CA LEU A 59 21.14 -9.88 0.62
C LEU A 59 22.36 -9.89 -0.31
N PRO A 60 22.81 -11.07 -0.81
CA PRO A 60 23.78 -11.14 -1.90
C PRO A 60 23.27 -10.37 -3.13
N GLU A 61 24.17 -9.70 -3.84
CA GLU A 61 23.82 -8.83 -4.97
C GLU A 61 22.99 -9.54 -6.05
N ASP A 62 23.27 -10.82 -6.30
CA ASP A 62 22.58 -11.63 -7.30
C ASP A 62 21.35 -12.35 -6.75
N ALA A 63 21.01 -12.21 -5.48
CA ALA A 63 19.88 -12.88 -4.84
C ALA A 63 18.54 -12.37 -5.40
N LEU A 64 17.63 -13.27 -5.77
CA LEU A 64 16.32 -12.90 -6.30
C LEU A 64 15.39 -12.43 -5.17
N VAL A 65 14.79 -11.26 -5.35
CA VAL A 65 13.71 -10.73 -4.52
C VAL A 65 12.38 -11.07 -5.20
N LEU A 66 11.41 -11.55 -4.43
CA LEU A 66 10.08 -11.89 -4.88
C LEU A 66 9.06 -10.86 -4.34
N PRO A 67 8.73 -9.81 -5.11
CA PRO A 67 7.60 -8.96 -4.80
C PRO A 67 6.29 -9.76 -4.90
N LEU A 68 5.41 -9.58 -3.92
CA LEU A 68 4.08 -10.16 -3.93
C LEU A 68 3.04 -9.10 -3.55
N SER A 69 1.91 -9.13 -4.24
CA SER A 69 0.71 -8.38 -3.90
C SER A 69 -0.55 -9.09 -4.38
N GLY A 70 -1.67 -8.85 -3.69
CA GLY A 70 -2.98 -9.18 -4.20
C GLY A 70 -3.41 -8.18 -5.27
N ILE A 71 -4.00 -8.68 -6.35
CA ILE A 71 -4.66 -7.89 -7.39
C ILE A 71 -6.14 -8.28 -7.44
N GLY A 72 -7.03 -7.29 -7.39
CA GLY A 72 -8.47 -7.56 -7.38
C GLY A 72 -9.31 -6.38 -6.94
N ALA A 73 -10.60 -6.65 -6.79
CA ALA A 73 -11.52 -5.69 -6.20
C ALA A 73 -11.45 -5.80 -4.66
N PRO A 74 -11.17 -4.71 -3.93
CA PRO A 74 -11.14 -4.74 -2.46
C PRO A 74 -12.42 -5.32 -1.85
N THR A 75 -13.58 -5.02 -2.43
CA THR A 75 -14.87 -5.58 -2.00
C THR A 75 -14.94 -7.10 -2.07
N VAL A 76 -14.27 -7.73 -3.04
CA VAL A 76 -14.22 -9.19 -3.18
C VAL A 76 -13.25 -9.81 -2.17
N SER A 77 -12.14 -9.14 -1.88
CA SER A 77 -11.13 -9.62 -0.91
C SER A 77 -11.67 -9.78 0.52
N HIS A 78 -12.78 -9.12 0.85
CA HIS A 78 -13.47 -9.33 2.13
C HIS A 78 -14.17 -10.69 2.25
N GLU A 79 -14.57 -11.29 1.12
CA GLU A 79 -15.32 -12.55 1.08
C GLU A 79 -14.47 -13.72 0.56
N MET A 80 -13.56 -13.43 -0.38
CA MET A 80 -12.66 -14.41 -1.00
C MET A 80 -11.24 -14.23 -0.48
N ILE A 81 -10.92 -14.97 0.58
CA ILE A 81 -9.58 -14.99 1.18
C ILE A 81 -8.65 -15.79 0.27
N HIS A 82 -7.41 -15.30 0.11
CA HIS A 82 -6.34 -16.01 -0.59
C HIS A 82 -6.12 -17.43 -0.09
N ALA A 83 -5.85 -18.35 -1.01
CA ALA A 83 -5.50 -19.71 -0.70
C ALA A 83 -4.06 -19.83 -0.17
N GLU A 84 -3.86 -20.79 0.73
CA GLU A 84 -2.56 -21.05 1.38
C GLU A 84 -1.53 -21.74 0.47
N ASP A 85 -1.76 -21.85 -0.82
CA ASP A 85 -0.81 -22.43 -1.77
C ASP A 85 -0.48 -21.46 -2.92
N GLU A 86 -1.18 -20.33 -3.07
CA GLU A 86 -0.90 -19.32 -4.11
C GLU A 86 0.57 -18.87 -4.17
N PRO A 87 1.23 -18.42 -3.08
CA PRO A 87 2.64 -18.02 -3.16
C PRO A 87 3.60 -19.20 -3.37
N VAL A 88 3.19 -20.43 -3.02
CA VAL A 88 3.98 -21.64 -3.30
C VAL A 88 4.00 -21.89 -4.80
N ARG A 89 2.83 -21.81 -5.45
CA ARG A 89 2.69 -21.92 -6.91
C ARG A 89 3.48 -20.84 -7.65
N ILE A 90 3.46 -19.60 -7.14
CA ILE A 90 4.27 -18.51 -7.70
C ILE A 90 5.77 -18.80 -7.53
N ARG A 91 6.24 -19.20 -6.33
CA ARG A 91 7.64 -19.57 -6.10
C ARG A 91 8.10 -20.68 -7.06
N ASP A 92 7.29 -21.72 -7.24
CA ASP A 92 7.64 -22.85 -8.11
C ASP A 92 7.78 -22.40 -9.58
N GLU A 93 6.91 -21.50 -10.04
CA GLU A 93 7.00 -20.94 -11.40
C GLU A 93 8.22 -20.01 -11.55
N ILE A 94 8.57 -19.24 -10.51
CA ILE A 94 9.81 -18.44 -10.47
C ILE A 94 11.03 -19.35 -10.55
N GLU A 95 11.10 -20.40 -9.73
CA GLU A 95 12.20 -21.38 -9.76
C GLU A 95 12.34 -22.01 -11.15
N ARG A 96 11.22 -22.34 -11.79
CA ARG A 96 11.20 -22.90 -13.15
C ARG A 96 11.74 -21.93 -14.21
N ILE A 97 11.39 -20.63 -14.10
CA ILE A 97 11.75 -19.61 -15.10
C ILE A 97 13.20 -19.13 -14.90
N PHE A 98 13.59 -18.85 -13.66
CA PHE A 98 14.89 -18.25 -13.33
C PHE A 98 15.96 -19.31 -13.01
N GLY A 99 15.59 -20.58 -12.86
CA GLY A 99 16.51 -21.69 -12.57
C GLY A 99 17.07 -21.67 -11.15
N ARG A 100 16.53 -20.83 -10.26
CA ARG A 100 16.94 -20.70 -8.85
C ARG A 100 15.81 -20.14 -7.99
N PRO A 101 15.77 -20.44 -6.68
CA PRO A 101 14.74 -19.94 -5.78
C PRO A 101 14.92 -18.45 -5.45
N PRO A 102 13.83 -17.75 -5.09
CA PRO A 102 13.92 -16.44 -4.46
C PRO A 102 14.57 -16.54 -3.08
N ALA A 103 15.29 -15.49 -2.70
CA ALA A 103 15.98 -15.37 -1.42
C ALA A 103 15.18 -14.58 -0.37
N ALA A 104 14.26 -13.72 -0.80
CA ALA A 104 13.41 -12.93 0.09
C ALA A 104 12.06 -12.63 -0.57
N VAL A 105 11.01 -12.53 0.23
CA VAL A 105 9.73 -11.94 -0.17
C VAL A 105 9.80 -10.43 0.07
N MET A 106 9.17 -9.64 -0.78
CA MET A 106 8.99 -8.19 -0.57
C MET A 106 7.52 -7.86 -0.81
N SER A 107 6.99 -6.86 -0.09
CA SER A 107 5.68 -6.32 -0.45
C SER A 107 5.81 -5.52 -1.75
N SER A 108 4.90 -5.68 -2.71
CA SER A 108 4.84 -4.71 -3.82
C SER A 108 4.23 -3.38 -3.36
N GLU A 109 3.39 -3.39 -2.32
CA GLU A 109 2.64 -2.23 -1.84
C GLU A 109 2.49 -2.29 -0.32
N ILE A 110 3.14 -1.38 0.42
CA ILE A 110 3.02 -1.36 1.89
C ILE A 110 1.62 -0.95 2.39
N GLY A 111 0.81 -0.33 1.53
CA GLY A 111 -0.54 0.09 1.85
C GLY A 111 -1.51 -1.06 2.10
N GLY A 112 -2.32 -0.94 3.15
CA GLY A 112 -3.43 -1.85 3.44
C GLY A 112 -3.02 -3.32 3.65
N GLY A 113 -3.89 -4.25 3.23
CA GLY A 113 -3.69 -5.69 3.34
C GLY A 113 -2.45 -6.20 2.58
N ASN A 114 -2.08 -5.55 1.46
CA ASN A 114 -0.87 -5.87 0.69
C ASN A 114 0.44 -5.63 1.45
N GLY A 115 0.43 -4.76 2.48
CA GLY A 115 1.56 -4.58 3.38
C GLY A 115 1.65 -5.62 4.49
N VAL A 116 0.54 -6.30 4.81
CA VAL A 116 0.46 -7.25 5.95
C VAL A 116 0.56 -8.71 5.49
N ALA A 117 -0.12 -9.06 4.41
CA ALA A 117 -0.16 -10.41 3.86
C ALA A 117 1.22 -11.00 3.48
N PRO A 118 2.23 -10.22 3.04
CA PRO A 118 3.58 -10.71 2.81
C PRO A 118 4.22 -11.42 3.99
N VAL A 119 3.87 -11.07 5.23
CA VAL A 119 4.33 -11.80 6.43
C VAL A 119 3.84 -13.25 6.40
N ALA A 120 2.58 -13.48 6.02
CA ALA A 120 2.01 -14.82 5.92
C ALA A 120 2.66 -15.62 4.79
N TRP A 121 2.91 -14.98 3.64
CA TRP A 121 3.55 -15.60 2.49
C TRP A 121 5.01 -15.95 2.78
N ALA A 122 5.78 -15.03 3.37
CA ALA A 122 7.18 -15.24 3.76
C ALA A 122 7.31 -16.39 4.78
N ALA A 123 6.50 -16.39 5.84
CA ALA A 123 6.48 -17.47 6.85
C ALA A 123 6.26 -18.84 6.21
N ARG A 124 5.27 -18.94 5.32
CA ARG A 124 4.89 -20.19 4.65
C ARG A 124 5.91 -20.67 3.62
N LEU A 125 6.57 -19.74 2.93
CA LEU A 125 7.67 -20.06 2.02
C LEU A 125 8.99 -20.36 2.75
N GLY A 126 9.09 -20.06 4.04
CA GLY A 126 10.35 -20.17 4.80
C GLY A 126 11.41 -19.14 4.36
N LEU A 127 10.97 -17.99 3.85
CA LEU A 127 11.83 -16.92 3.34
C LEU A 127 11.78 -15.70 4.28
N PRO A 128 12.86 -14.90 4.36
CA PRO A 128 12.81 -13.61 5.02
C PRO A 128 11.88 -12.65 4.26
N LEU A 129 11.38 -11.65 4.98
CA LEU A 129 10.71 -10.49 4.41
C LEU A 129 11.75 -9.36 4.27
N LEU A 130 11.84 -8.78 3.08
CA LEU A 130 12.66 -7.60 2.82
C LEU A 130 11.94 -6.36 3.38
N ASP A 131 12.65 -5.55 4.16
CA ASP A 131 12.17 -4.26 4.67
C ASP A 131 12.19 -3.21 3.55
N ALA A 132 11.33 -3.39 2.57
CA ALA A 132 11.12 -2.49 1.45
C ALA A 132 9.77 -2.77 0.80
N ASP A 133 9.28 -1.82 0.01
CA ASP A 133 8.21 -2.05 -0.94
C ASP A 133 8.38 -1.22 -2.21
N ALA A 134 7.47 -1.40 -3.17
CA ALA A 134 7.55 -0.73 -4.47
C ALA A 134 6.83 0.62 -4.52
N MET A 135 6.05 1.02 -3.51
CA MET A 135 5.16 2.18 -3.56
C MET A 135 5.37 3.19 -2.40
N GLY A 136 5.67 2.73 -1.18
CA GLY A 136 5.72 3.53 0.04
C GLY A 136 4.34 4.04 0.51
N ARG A 137 3.29 3.68 -0.23
CA ARG A 137 1.87 3.96 -0.03
C ARG A 137 1.05 2.93 -0.83
N ALA A 138 -0.24 3.15 -1.03
CA ALA A 138 -1.03 2.44 -2.03
C ALA A 138 -1.21 3.23 -3.33
N PHE A 139 -1.23 2.52 -4.45
CA PHE A 139 -1.62 3.03 -5.77
C PHE A 139 -2.46 1.99 -6.53
N PRO A 140 -3.40 2.42 -7.39
CA PRO A 140 -4.40 1.49 -7.92
C PRO A 140 -3.93 0.62 -9.09
N GLU A 141 -2.88 1.02 -9.81
CA GLU A 141 -2.46 0.37 -11.06
C GLU A 141 -1.06 -0.24 -10.95
N VAL A 142 -0.84 -1.39 -11.61
CA VAL A 142 0.38 -2.21 -11.49
C VAL A 142 1.65 -1.46 -11.91
N GLN A 143 1.60 -0.56 -12.90
CA GLN A 143 2.76 0.22 -13.29
C GLN A 143 3.15 1.32 -12.29
N MET A 144 2.29 1.65 -11.32
CA MET A 144 2.55 2.70 -10.33
C MET A 144 3.48 2.20 -9.21
N VAL A 145 4.62 1.65 -9.63
CA VAL A 145 5.68 1.11 -8.78
C VAL A 145 7.00 1.82 -9.03
N SER A 146 7.83 1.90 -8.00
CA SER A 146 9.12 2.60 -8.00
C SER A 146 10.11 1.99 -9.01
N MET A 147 10.04 0.68 -9.26
CA MET A 147 10.85 0.02 -10.29
C MET A 147 10.53 0.55 -11.69
N TYR A 148 9.26 0.80 -11.99
CA TYR A 148 8.84 1.39 -13.27
C TYR A 148 9.34 2.84 -13.39
N VAL A 149 9.26 3.60 -12.30
CA VAL A 149 9.80 4.97 -12.24
C VAL A 149 11.33 4.98 -12.41
N ALA A 150 12.02 3.97 -11.89
CA ALA A 150 13.46 3.75 -12.08
C ALA A 150 13.82 3.25 -13.50
N GLY A 151 12.82 3.04 -14.37
CA GLY A 151 13.03 2.62 -15.76
C GLY A 151 13.26 1.11 -15.92
N ILE A 152 13.00 0.32 -14.89
CA ILE A 152 13.04 -1.15 -14.97
C ILE A 152 11.73 -1.62 -15.64
N PRO A 153 11.80 -2.48 -16.66
CA PRO A 153 10.60 -3.00 -17.31
C PRO A 153 9.98 -4.18 -16.54
N ALA A 154 8.64 -4.24 -16.52
CA ALA A 154 7.89 -5.42 -16.07
C ALA A 154 8.02 -6.57 -17.08
N ASN A 155 9.15 -7.28 -17.08
CA ASN A 155 9.43 -8.29 -18.12
C ASN A 155 8.63 -9.59 -17.93
N ILE A 156 8.26 -9.92 -16.70
CA ILE A 156 7.55 -11.15 -16.34
C ILE A 156 6.58 -10.81 -15.21
N VAL A 157 5.34 -11.26 -15.35
CA VAL A 157 4.31 -11.25 -14.30
C VAL A 157 3.79 -12.66 -14.14
N ILE A 158 3.69 -13.13 -12.91
CA ILE A 158 3.13 -14.43 -12.57
C ILE A 158 1.94 -14.21 -11.66
N MET A 159 0.81 -14.78 -12.03
CA MET A 159 -0.42 -14.72 -11.26
C MET A 159 -0.84 -16.11 -10.85
N SER A 160 -1.36 -16.23 -9.64
CA SER A 160 -1.96 -17.45 -9.10
C SER A 160 -3.32 -17.11 -8.50
N ASP A 161 -4.32 -17.94 -8.75
CA ASP A 161 -5.66 -17.74 -8.18
C ASP A 161 -6.01 -18.77 -7.08
N VAL A 162 -7.15 -18.56 -6.42
CA VAL A 162 -7.59 -19.39 -5.29
C VAL A 162 -7.95 -20.83 -5.68
N VAL A 163 -8.15 -21.15 -6.96
CA VAL A 163 -8.60 -22.48 -7.42
C VAL A 163 -7.49 -23.36 -7.98
N GLY A 164 -6.31 -22.81 -8.24
CA GLY A 164 -5.15 -23.61 -8.68
C GLY A 164 -4.46 -23.11 -9.95
N ASN A 165 -5.03 -22.13 -10.66
CA ASN A 165 -4.45 -21.69 -11.93
C ASN A 165 -3.19 -20.86 -11.69
N VAL A 166 -2.24 -20.98 -12.62
CA VAL A 166 -1.03 -20.15 -12.71
C VAL A 166 -0.94 -19.58 -14.12
N VAL A 167 -0.76 -18.27 -14.22
CA VAL A 167 -0.64 -17.56 -15.50
C VAL A 167 0.65 -16.75 -15.50
N THR A 168 1.47 -16.96 -16.52
CA THR A 168 2.71 -16.21 -16.74
C THR A 168 2.55 -15.29 -17.94
N ILE A 169 2.74 -13.99 -17.72
CA ILE A 169 2.61 -12.93 -18.72
C ILE A 169 4.00 -12.35 -18.99
N ARG A 170 4.29 -12.06 -20.26
CA ARG A 170 5.47 -11.31 -20.70
C ARG A 170 5.01 -10.03 -21.40
N PRO A 171 4.66 -8.97 -20.65
CA PRO A 171 4.13 -7.77 -21.25
C PRO A 171 5.27 -6.96 -21.89
N VAL A 172 4.93 -6.10 -22.85
CA VAL A 172 5.92 -5.26 -23.53
C VAL A 172 6.37 -4.07 -22.68
N ASP A 173 5.54 -3.63 -21.73
CA ASP A 173 5.81 -2.58 -20.76
C ASP A 173 4.87 -2.70 -19.54
N GLY A 174 5.00 -1.77 -18.58
CA GLY A 174 4.16 -1.72 -17.37
C GLY A 174 2.67 -1.45 -17.66
N LEU A 175 2.34 -0.71 -18.73
CA LEU A 175 0.95 -0.41 -19.06
C LEU A 175 0.23 -1.65 -19.61
N TRP A 176 0.91 -2.42 -20.46
CA TRP A 176 0.43 -3.73 -20.91
C TRP A 176 0.39 -4.75 -19.78
N SER A 177 1.31 -4.66 -18.81
CA SER A 177 1.29 -5.47 -17.59
C SER A 177 -0.05 -5.29 -16.86
N GLU A 178 -0.42 -4.04 -16.55
CA GLU A 178 -1.69 -3.70 -15.91
C GLU A 178 -2.89 -4.23 -16.71
N GLN A 179 -2.96 -3.93 -18.00
CA GLN A 179 -4.10 -4.31 -18.84
C GLN A 179 -4.33 -5.83 -18.88
N ILE A 180 -3.27 -6.62 -19.07
CA ILE A 180 -3.38 -8.07 -19.18
C ILE A 180 -3.64 -8.68 -17.80
N ALA A 181 -2.90 -8.25 -16.76
CA ALA A 181 -3.08 -8.75 -15.40
C ALA A 181 -4.50 -8.48 -14.89
N ARG A 182 -5.07 -7.31 -15.20
CA ARG A 182 -6.47 -6.97 -14.86
C ARG A 182 -7.47 -7.92 -15.52
N ALA A 183 -7.27 -8.23 -16.80
CA ALA A 183 -8.14 -9.16 -17.52
C ALA A 183 -8.08 -10.59 -16.93
N VAL A 184 -6.87 -11.06 -16.58
CA VAL A 184 -6.68 -12.36 -15.91
C VAL A 184 -7.34 -12.35 -14.54
N CYS A 185 -7.13 -11.31 -13.73
CA CYS A 185 -7.74 -11.15 -12.42
C CYS A 185 -9.28 -11.24 -12.48
N VAL A 186 -9.91 -10.56 -13.45
CA VAL A 186 -11.37 -10.64 -13.66
C VAL A 186 -11.80 -12.07 -13.96
N ALA A 187 -11.08 -12.78 -14.84
CA ALA A 187 -11.37 -14.18 -15.16
C ALA A 187 -11.18 -15.13 -13.97
N SER A 188 -10.25 -14.82 -13.06
CA SER A 188 -10.00 -15.55 -11.81
C SER A 188 -10.99 -15.23 -10.68
N GLY A 189 -12.10 -14.53 -10.96
CA GLY A 189 -13.09 -14.18 -9.94
C GLY A 189 -12.83 -12.84 -9.25
N SER A 190 -12.07 -11.94 -9.90
CA SER A 190 -11.69 -10.61 -9.40
C SER A 190 -10.79 -10.61 -8.15
N SER A 191 -10.02 -11.69 -7.97
CA SER A 191 -8.98 -11.84 -6.96
C SER A 191 -7.89 -12.79 -7.47
N ALA A 192 -6.62 -12.41 -7.31
CA ALA A 192 -5.47 -13.27 -7.56
C ALA A 192 -4.26 -12.75 -6.77
N LEU A 193 -3.33 -13.64 -6.43
CA LEU A 193 -1.99 -13.25 -6.00
C LEU A 193 -1.11 -13.00 -7.24
N MET A 194 -0.26 -11.99 -7.19
CA MET A 194 0.63 -11.63 -8.28
C MET A 194 2.05 -11.42 -7.78
N ALA A 195 3.02 -11.85 -8.60
CA ALA A 195 4.41 -11.44 -8.55
C ALA A 195 4.78 -10.77 -9.87
N ASP A 196 5.31 -9.57 -9.77
CA ASP A 196 5.94 -8.82 -10.84
C ASP A 196 7.29 -8.29 -10.35
N TYR A 197 8.10 -7.74 -11.25
CA TYR A 197 9.43 -7.19 -10.92
C TYR A 197 10.28 -8.12 -10.03
N VAL A 198 10.34 -9.41 -10.38
CA VAL A 198 11.31 -10.33 -9.76
C VAL A 198 12.70 -9.94 -10.24
N LEU A 199 13.44 -9.30 -9.34
CA LEU A 199 14.72 -8.65 -9.61
C LEU A 199 15.79 -9.23 -8.68
N THR A 200 17.04 -9.04 -9.06
CA THR A 200 18.16 -9.25 -8.13
C THR A 200 18.23 -8.13 -7.09
N ALA A 201 18.82 -8.40 -5.92
CA ALA A 201 19.03 -7.38 -4.89
C ALA A 201 19.88 -6.20 -5.41
N GLY A 202 20.81 -6.44 -6.34
CA GLY A 202 21.56 -5.41 -7.05
C GLY A 202 20.66 -4.50 -7.88
N GLU A 203 19.71 -5.06 -8.63
CA GLU A 203 18.73 -4.30 -9.42
C GLU A 203 17.71 -3.54 -8.55
N CYS A 204 17.37 -4.05 -7.37
CA CYS A 204 16.49 -3.35 -6.42
C CYS A 204 17.13 -2.05 -5.88
N ARG A 205 18.46 -1.93 -5.87
CA ARG A 205 19.16 -0.80 -5.26
C ARG A 205 18.83 0.51 -5.97
N GLY A 206 18.14 1.41 -5.27
CA GLY A 206 17.67 2.68 -5.83
C GLY A 206 16.42 2.56 -6.71
N ALA A 207 15.83 1.37 -6.81
CA ALA A 207 14.60 1.10 -7.55
C ALA A 207 13.43 0.68 -6.65
N VAL A 208 13.67 0.49 -5.34
CA VAL A 208 12.65 0.21 -4.31
C VAL A 208 12.70 1.26 -3.20
N ILE A 209 11.65 1.33 -2.39
CA ILE A 209 11.60 2.21 -1.22
C ILE A 209 11.92 1.36 0.02
N GLU A 210 13.09 1.59 0.61
CA GLU A 210 13.57 0.83 1.77
C GLU A 210 12.95 1.31 3.10
N GLY A 211 12.85 0.41 4.07
CA GLY A 211 12.44 0.70 5.46
C GLY A 211 10.93 0.79 5.68
N THR A 212 10.11 0.41 4.72
CA THR A 212 8.66 0.65 4.76
C THR A 212 7.91 -0.29 5.71
N VAL A 213 8.39 -1.52 5.88
CA VAL A 213 7.84 -2.47 6.86
C VAL A 213 8.14 -2.00 8.28
N SER A 214 9.41 -1.62 8.54
CA SER A 214 9.81 -1.05 9.82
C SER A 214 9.05 0.24 10.14
N ARG A 215 8.84 1.11 9.13
CA ARG A 215 8.05 2.34 9.27
C ARG A 215 6.59 2.05 9.61
N ALA A 216 5.96 1.08 8.96
CA ALA A 216 4.59 0.67 9.26
C ALA A 216 4.47 0.17 10.71
N ILE A 217 5.41 -0.66 11.17
CA ILE A 217 5.45 -1.12 12.57
C ILE A 217 5.62 0.07 13.53
N ALA A 218 6.51 1.03 13.23
CA ALA A 218 6.72 2.22 14.05
C ALA A 218 5.43 3.06 14.19
N ILE A 219 4.75 3.34 13.08
CA ILE A 219 3.46 4.04 13.06
C ILE A 219 2.42 3.32 13.94
N GLY A 220 2.30 2.01 13.77
CA GLY A 220 1.32 1.24 14.53
C GLY A 220 1.65 1.09 16.01
N ARG A 221 2.93 1.18 16.40
CA ARG A 221 3.34 1.19 17.82
C ARG A 221 3.17 2.55 18.45
N ALA A 222 3.46 3.63 17.72
CA ALA A 222 3.31 5.00 18.21
C ALA A 222 1.87 5.33 18.64
N THR A 223 0.89 4.74 17.95
CA THR A 223 -0.54 4.93 18.23
C THR A 223 -1.15 3.95 19.24
N ASP A 224 -0.45 2.86 19.56
CA ASP A 224 -0.99 1.81 20.42
C ASP A 224 -0.99 2.22 21.89
N GLY A 225 -2.18 2.32 22.50
CA GLY A 225 -2.33 2.73 23.90
C GLY A 225 -1.89 4.17 24.20
N ALA A 226 -1.66 4.99 23.17
CA ALA A 226 -1.34 6.40 23.33
C ALA A 226 -2.52 7.14 24.00
N GLN A 227 -2.21 8.11 24.87
CA GLN A 227 -3.24 8.95 25.50
C GLN A 227 -3.96 9.84 24.48
N ASP A 228 -3.20 10.35 23.50
CA ASP A 228 -3.71 11.05 22.33
C ASP A 228 -3.17 10.35 21.07
N PRO A 229 -3.88 9.32 20.56
CA PRO A 229 -3.46 8.58 19.38
C PRO A 229 -3.35 9.45 18.13
N LEU A 230 -4.16 10.51 18.02
CA LEU A 230 -4.15 11.38 16.86
C LEU A 230 -2.89 12.24 16.85
N ALA A 231 -2.55 12.88 17.98
CA ALA A 231 -1.32 13.65 18.09
C ALA A 231 -0.08 12.76 17.86
N ALA A 232 -0.05 11.57 18.47
CA ALA A 232 1.05 10.62 18.27
C ALA A 232 1.20 10.20 16.80
N LEU A 233 0.08 9.96 16.10
CA LEU A 233 0.10 9.64 14.67
C LEU A 233 0.62 10.81 13.83
N GLN A 234 0.17 12.03 14.13
CA GLN A 234 0.60 13.23 13.43
C GLN A 234 2.10 13.47 13.57
N ASP A 235 2.64 13.33 14.80
CA ASP A 235 4.06 13.50 15.10
C ASP A 235 4.91 12.43 14.40
N GLU A 236 4.50 11.16 14.45
CA GLU A 236 5.24 10.05 13.82
C GLU A 236 5.28 10.18 12.29
N LEU A 237 4.21 10.68 11.67
CA LEU A 237 4.14 10.89 10.23
C LEU A 237 4.78 12.22 9.78
N GLY A 238 4.95 13.18 10.68
CA GLY A 238 5.17 14.59 10.31
C GLY A 238 4.02 15.14 9.48
N ALA A 239 2.79 14.75 9.82
CA ALA A 239 1.60 15.04 9.02
C ALA A 239 0.92 16.36 9.40
N VAL A 240 0.39 17.03 8.39
CA VAL A 240 -0.47 18.19 8.54
C VAL A 240 -1.92 17.75 8.72
N ARG A 241 -2.63 18.36 9.68
CA ARG A 241 -4.08 18.21 9.85
C ARG A 241 -4.82 19.10 8.86
N LEU A 242 -5.52 18.52 7.89
CA LEU A 242 -6.30 19.31 6.94
C LEU A 242 -7.62 19.79 7.56
N ILE A 243 -8.34 18.87 8.22
CA ILE A 243 -9.61 19.14 8.90
C ILE A 243 -9.93 18.07 9.95
N THR A 244 -10.63 18.44 11.00
CA THR A 244 -11.36 17.52 11.90
C THR A 244 -12.85 17.79 11.80
N GLY A 245 -13.63 16.76 11.44
CA GLY A 245 -15.00 16.97 11.03
C GLY A 245 -15.89 15.73 11.10
N LYS A 246 -17.06 15.86 10.50
CA LYS A 246 -18.02 14.78 10.32
C LYS A 246 -18.26 14.59 8.83
N LEU A 247 -18.27 13.35 8.39
CA LEU A 247 -18.61 12.98 7.03
C LEU A 247 -20.11 13.27 6.78
N THR A 248 -20.43 14.13 5.81
CA THR A 248 -21.81 14.60 5.53
C THR A 248 -22.30 14.25 4.14
N ASP A 249 -21.42 13.86 3.22
CA ASP A 249 -21.84 13.33 1.93
C ASP A 249 -20.83 12.33 1.39
N LEU A 250 -21.32 11.36 0.62
CA LEU A 250 -20.52 10.30 0.00
C LEU A 250 -21.19 9.87 -1.30
N ASP A 251 -20.64 10.28 -2.44
CA ASP A 251 -20.94 9.67 -3.74
C ASP A 251 -19.84 8.66 -4.07
N ARG A 252 -20.22 7.41 -4.36
CA ARG A 252 -19.28 6.33 -4.65
C ARG A 252 -19.84 5.41 -5.72
N ARG A 253 -19.04 5.16 -6.76
CA ARG A 253 -19.39 4.32 -7.90
C ARG A 253 -18.20 3.45 -8.28
N THR A 254 -18.45 2.18 -8.58
CA THR A 254 -17.41 1.29 -9.11
C THR A 254 -17.44 1.34 -10.63
N THR A 255 -16.35 1.83 -11.24
CA THR A 255 -16.22 1.96 -12.70
C THR A 255 -14.83 1.49 -13.14
N GLY A 256 -14.76 0.61 -14.13
CA GLY A 256 -13.49 0.11 -14.65
C GLY A 256 -12.66 -0.71 -13.65
N GLY A 257 -13.30 -1.31 -12.63
CA GLY A 257 -12.63 -2.05 -11.56
C GLY A 257 -12.17 -1.20 -10.37
N PHE A 258 -12.35 0.12 -10.44
CA PHE A 258 -11.95 1.06 -9.38
C PHE A 258 -13.16 1.70 -8.70
N VAL A 259 -13.03 1.97 -7.41
CA VAL A 259 -13.98 2.74 -6.60
C VAL A 259 -13.70 4.22 -6.80
N ARG A 260 -14.56 4.94 -7.52
CA ARG A 260 -14.44 6.39 -7.72
C ARG A 260 -15.54 7.15 -6.99
N GLY A 261 -15.24 8.36 -6.53
CA GLY A 261 -16.22 9.12 -5.77
C GLY A 261 -15.72 10.41 -5.16
N THR A 262 -16.61 11.05 -4.42
CA THR A 262 -16.36 12.27 -3.67
C THR A 262 -16.88 12.13 -2.25
N VAL A 263 -16.08 12.57 -1.28
CA VAL A 263 -16.42 12.58 0.14
C VAL A 263 -16.48 14.02 0.62
N THR A 264 -17.55 14.41 1.30
CA THR A 264 -17.66 15.74 1.92
C THR A 264 -17.54 15.63 3.44
N ILE A 265 -16.67 16.44 4.03
CA ILE A 265 -16.42 16.50 5.47
C ILE A 265 -16.70 17.92 5.95
N GLU A 266 -17.68 18.07 6.84
CA GLU A 266 -17.96 19.34 7.53
C GLU A 266 -17.16 19.43 8.82
N GLY A 267 -16.42 20.52 8.99
CA GLY A 267 -15.57 20.76 10.14
C GLY A 267 -16.35 20.88 11.45
N THR A 268 -15.73 20.40 12.53
CA THR A 268 -16.27 20.43 13.89
C THR A 268 -15.25 21.04 14.84
N GLY A 269 -15.70 21.46 16.04
CA GLY A 269 -14.82 22.12 17.01
C GLY A 269 -14.20 23.39 16.42
N ASP A 270 -12.86 23.45 16.43
CA ASP A 270 -12.08 24.58 15.90
C ASP A 270 -12.20 24.75 14.38
N ASP A 271 -12.59 23.69 13.66
CA ASP A 271 -12.79 23.73 12.21
C ASP A 271 -14.25 24.03 11.82
N ARG A 272 -15.12 24.39 12.77
CA ARG A 272 -16.53 24.64 12.47
C ARG A 272 -16.70 25.72 11.39
N GLY A 273 -17.51 25.41 10.38
CA GLY A 273 -17.79 26.30 9.24
C GLY A 273 -16.88 26.08 8.04
N ARG A 274 -15.87 25.20 8.16
CA ARG A 274 -15.04 24.72 7.05
C ARG A 274 -15.65 23.46 6.42
N THR A 275 -15.42 23.26 5.13
CA THR A 275 -15.85 22.07 4.40
C THR A 275 -14.72 21.58 3.49
N LEU A 276 -14.31 20.32 3.67
CA LEU A 276 -13.30 19.68 2.83
C LEU A 276 -13.96 18.61 1.95
N GLY A 277 -13.69 18.66 0.65
CA GLY A 277 -13.98 17.59 -0.31
C GLY A 277 -12.75 16.71 -0.52
N LEU A 278 -12.95 15.39 -0.57
CA LEU A 278 -11.93 14.43 -1.02
C LEU A 278 -12.38 13.73 -2.30
N GLU A 279 -11.51 13.72 -3.29
CA GLU A 279 -11.66 12.95 -4.52
C GLU A 279 -10.99 11.59 -4.36
N ILE A 280 -11.70 10.50 -4.67
CA ILE A 280 -11.22 9.12 -4.47
C ILE A 280 -11.17 8.31 -5.78
N GLN A 281 -10.13 7.48 -5.93
CA GLN A 281 -10.07 6.34 -6.85
C GLN A 281 -9.33 5.20 -6.14
N ASN A 282 -10.06 4.32 -5.44
CA ASN A 282 -9.57 3.38 -4.41
C ASN A 282 -8.85 4.06 -3.23
N GLU A 283 -7.91 4.96 -3.50
CA GLU A 283 -7.21 5.80 -2.54
C GLU A 283 -7.77 7.24 -2.54
N ASN A 284 -7.46 8.01 -1.49
CA ASN A 284 -7.70 9.45 -1.43
C ASN A 284 -6.64 10.18 -2.27
N LEU A 285 -7.07 10.89 -3.32
CA LEU A 285 -6.18 11.46 -4.32
C LEU A 285 -6.01 12.97 -4.19
N VAL A 286 -7.09 13.72 -3.97
CA VAL A 286 -7.06 15.18 -3.91
C VAL A 286 -7.98 15.66 -2.81
N ALA A 287 -7.48 16.59 -1.99
CA ALA A 287 -8.26 17.28 -0.98
C ALA A 287 -8.49 18.73 -1.40
N VAL A 288 -9.75 19.18 -1.45
CA VAL A 288 -10.14 20.53 -1.93
C VAL A 288 -11.01 21.22 -0.88
N GLU A 289 -10.69 22.48 -0.58
CA GLU A 289 -11.46 23.35 0.32
C GLU A 289 -11.63 24.72 -0.37
N ASP A 290 -12.86 25.22 -0.47
CA ASP A 290 -13.19 26.50 -1.10
C ASP A 290 -12.57 26.69 -2.51
N GLY A 291 -12.58 25.61 -3.31
CA GLY A 291 -11.99 25.59 -4.66
C GLY A 291 -10.47 25.61 -4.70
N ARG A 292 -9.79 25.48 -3.55
CA ARG A 292 -8.33 25.41 -3.44
C ARG A 292 -7.90 24.01 -3.04
N VAL A 293 -6.91 23.47 -3.75
CA VAL A 293 -6.30 22.21 -3.35
C VAL A 293 -5.55 22.41 -2.03
N ARG A 294 -5.72 21.47 -1.10
CA ARG A 294 -5.06 21.42 0.21
C ARG A 294 -4.02 20.32 0.31
N ALA A 295 -4.21 19.23 -0.43
CA ALA A 295 -3.25 18.14 -0.63
C ALA A 295 -3.57 17.40 -1.92
N MET A 296 -2.57 16.75 -2.53
CA MET A 296 -2.74 15.97 -3.74
C MET A 296 -1.72 14.84 -3.83
N VAL A 297 -2.10 13.76 -4.51
CA VAL A 297 -1.22 12.67 -4.93
C VAL A 297 0.00 13.23 -5.72
N PRO A 298 1.22 12.67 -5.57
CA PRO A 298 1.60 11.45 -4.84
C PRO A 298 1.69 11.56 -3.32
N ASP A 299 1.61 12.76 -2.73
CA ASP A 299 1.61 12.91 -1.27
C ASP A 299 0.45 12.12 -0.65
N LEU A 300 0.68 11.60 0.56
CA LEU A 300 -0.25 10.70 1.22
C LEU A 300 -1.39 11.51 1.82
N ILE A 301 -2.62 11.03 1.64
CA ILE A 301 -3.84 11.59 2.23
C ILE A 301 -4.59 10.44 2.90
N THR A 302 -4.77 10.52 4.22
CA THR A 302 -5.43 9.47 4.99
C THR A 302 -6.53 10.05 5.85
N VAL A 303 -7.67 9.36 5.84
CA VAL A 303 -8.81 9.62 6.73
C VAL A 303 -8.71 8.68 7.91
N VAL A 304 -8.73 9.22 9.12
CA VAL A 304 -8.73 8.44 10.37
C VAL A 304 -9.95 8.77 11.22
N ASP A 305 -10.39 7.82 12.03
CA ASP A 305 -11.34 8.09 13.11
C ASP A 305 -10.74 9.11 14.09
N THR A 306 -11.49 10.17 14.41
CA THR A 306 -10.96 11.27 15.23
C THR A 306 -10.57 10.85 16.64
N GLN A 307 -11.21 9.82 17.20
CA GLN A 307 -10.97 9.41 18.58
C GLN A 307 -9.92 8.30 18.67
N ALA A 308 -10.00 7.30 17.78
CA ALA A 308 -9.13 6.13 17.83
C ALA A 308 -7.86 6.29 16.97
N ALA A 309 -7.79 7.29 16.08
CA ALA A 309 -6.76 7.44 15.06
C ALA A 309 -6.60 6.21 14.14
N THR A 310 -7.62 5.35 14.07
CA THR A 310 -7.67 4.20 13.17
C THR A 310 -7.96 4.69 11.75
N ALA A 311 -7.12 4.32 10.79
CA ALA A 311 -7.36 4.62 9.39
C ALA A 311 -8.65 3.96 8.87
N ILE A 312 -9.38 4.70 8.03
CA ILE A 312 -10.63 4.27 7.42
C ILE A 312 -10.40 4.15 5.91
N GLN A 313 -10.52 2.94 5.38
CA GLN A 313 -10.46 2.68 3.95
C GLN A 313 -11.65 3.34 3.23
N THR A 314 -11.50 3.65 1.95
CA THR A 314 -12.56 4.29 1.13
C THR A 314 -13.82 3.42 1.06
N GLU A 315 -13.68 2.09 1.04
CA GLU A 315 -14.79 1.14 1.18
C GLU A 315 -15.55 1.27 2.51
N GLY A 316 -14.87 1.72 3.57
CA GLY A 316 -15.35 1.81 4.95
C GLY A 316 -15.91 3.17 5.35
N LEU A 317 -15.77 4.21 4.51
CA LEU A 317 -16.32 5.54 4.78
C LEU A 317 -17.85 5.53 4.80
N ARG A 318 -18.46 6.12 5.83
CA ARG A 318 -19.91 6.19 6.05
C ARG A 318 -20.32 7.57 6.53
N TYR A 319 -21.50 8.00 6.10
CA TYR A 319 -22.14 9.22 6.61
C TYR A 319 -22.19 9.22 8.14
N GLY A 320 -21.87 10.36 8.75
CA GLY A 320 -21.95 10.57 10.19
C GLY A 320 -20.69 10.18 10.97
N GLN A 321 -19.71 9.52 10.35
CA GLN A 321 -18.42 9.23 10.99
C GLN A 321 -17.69 10.53 11.36
N ARG A 322 -17.06 10.55 12.54
CA ARG A 322 -16.20 11.65 12.99
C ARG A 322 -14.78 11.33 12.57
N VAL A 323 -14.24 12.16 11.70
CA VAL A 323 -12.97 11.88 11.03
C VAL A 323 -12.01 13.05 11.10
N THR A 324 -10.74 12.73 11.07
CA THR A 324 -9.66 13.69 10.84
C THR A 324 -8.96 13.32 9.54
N VAL A 325 -8.68 14.31 8.70
CA VAL A 325 -7.91 14.12 7.46
C VAL A 325 -6.48 14.60 7.69
N LEU A 326 -5.53 13.70 7.45
CA LEU A 326 -4.10 13.93 7.57
C LEU A 326 -3.45 13.87 6.18
N ALA A 327 -2.43 14.70 5.96
CA ALA A 327 -1.62 14.63 4.76
C ALA A 327 -0.13 14.85 5.05
N TRP A 328 0.74 14.15 4.33
CA TRP A 328 2.20 14.23 4.52
C TRP A 328 2.98 13.87 3.24
N PRO A 329 4.26 14.26 3.15
CA PRO A 329 5.10 14.02 1.98
C PRO A 329 5.19 12.55 1.55
N CYS A 330 5.11 12.31 0.23
CA CYS A 330 5.52 11.06 -0.39
C CYS A 330 7.05 10.86 -0.37
N ASP A 331 7.47 9.64 -0.74
CA ASP A 331 8.88 9.37 -1.02
C ASP A 331 9.41 10.28 -2.15
N PRO A 332 10.64 10.83 -2.04
CA PRO A 332 11.22 11.71 -3.06
C PRO A 332 11.25 11.13 -4.49
N LEU A 333 11.28 9.80 -4.65
CA LEU A 333 11.24 9.14 -5.96
C LEU A 333 9.98 9.52 -6.74
N TRP A 334 8.84 9.68 -6.06
CA TRP A 334 7.57 10.07 -6.68
C TRP A 334 7.53 11.53 -7.14
N ARG A 335 8.44 12.37 -6.65
CA ARG A 335 8.56 13.79 -7.02
C ARG A 335 9.44 14.03 -8.24
N THR A 336 10.07 12.98 -8.77
CA THR A 336 10.82 13.04 -10.04
C THR A 336 9.87 13.27 -11.22
N PRO A 337 10.34 13.76 -12.37
CA PRO A 337 9.50 13.91 -13.56
C PRO A 337 8.78 12.61 -13.95
N LYS A 338 9.48 11.46 -13.91
CA LYS A 338 8.89 10.16 -14.22
C LYS A 338 7.90 9.70 -13.13
N GLY A 339 8.19 9.98 -11.87
CA GLY A 339 7.26 9.71 -10.77
C GLY A 339 5.95 10.48 -10.92
N LEU A 340 6.02 11.77 -11.26
CA LEU A 340 4.85 12.62 -11.48
C LEU A 340 4.08 12.28 -12.76
N GLU A 341 4.77 11.85 -13.82
CA GLU A 341 4.13 11.30 -15.01
C GLU A 341 3.35 10.02 -14.68
N THR A 342 3.88 9.18 -13.80
CA THR A 342 3.33 7.86 -13.47
C THR A 342 2.19 7.94 -12.45
N ALA A 343 2.34 8.75 -11.41
CA ALA A 343 1.43 8.78 -10.25
C ALA A 343 1.16 10.21 -9.73
N GLY A 344 1.42 11.24 -10.53
CA GLY A 344 1.02 12.62 -10.21
C GLY A 344 -0.46 12.89 -10.49
N PRO A 345 -0.98 14.09 -10.13
CA PRO A 345 -2.40 14.42 -10.30
C PRO A 345 -2.90 14.24 -11.74
N ARG A 346 -2.08 14.60 -12.73
CA ARG A 346 -2.39 14.45 -14.16
C ARG A 346 -2.52 12.98 -14.59
N ALA A 347 -1.79 12.06 -13.97
CA ALA A 347 -1.91 10.62 -14.24
C ALA A 347 -3.30 10.09 -13.87
N PHE A 348 -3.94 10.70 -12.86
CA PHE A 348 -5.31 10.41 -12.44
C PHE A 348 -6.38 11.26 -13.15
N GLY A 349 -5.97 12.07 -14.13
CA GLY A 349 -6.89 12.90 -14.93
C GLY A 349 -7.24 14.26 -14.32
N TYR A 350 -6.56 14.69 -13.24
CA TYR A 350 -6.72 16.04 -12.71
C TYR A 350 -5.81 17.02 -13.46
N ASP A 351 -6.37 18.12 -13.99
CA ASP A 351 -5.57 19.21 -14.59
C ASP A 351 -4.95 20.09 -13.50
N LEU A 352 -4.03 19.50 -12.72
CA LEU A 352 -3.33 20.11 -11.60
C LEU A 352 -1.83 19.88 -11.74
N ASP A 353 -1.04 20.92 -11.49
CA ASP A 353 0.41 20.77 -11.32
C ASP A 353 0.71 20.35 -9.89
N TYR A 354 1.62 19.39 -9.73
CA TYR A 354 1.98 18.90 -8.41
C TYR A 354 2.64 20.01 -7.58
N LEU A 355 2.07 20.25 -6.41
CA LEU A 355 2.66 21.04 -5.35
C LEU A 355 2.79 20.16 -4.10
N PRO A 356 3.97 20.12 -3.46
CA PRO A 356 4.14 19.37 -2.22
C PRO A 356 3.24 19.88 -1.10
N VAL A 357 2.70 18.97 -0.28
CA VAL A 357 1.80 19.30 0.83
C VAL A 357 2.42 20.32 1.78
N GLU A 358 3.73 20.27 2.01
CA GLU A 358 4.46 21.23 2.85
C GLU A 358 4.45 22.68 2.31
N LYS A 359 4.05 22.88 1.06
CA LYS A 359 3.86 24.21 0.45
C LYS A 359 2.39 24.64 0.35
N ILE A 360 1.47 23.68 0.36
CA ILE A 360 0.03 23.94 0.18
C ILE A 360 -0.69 24.13 1.52
N ALA A 361 -0.34 23.31 2.52
CA ALA A 361 -0.95 23.31 3.83
C ALA A 361 0.11 23.59 4.92
N PRO A 362 0.66 24.83 4.97
CA PRO A 362 1.63 25.22 5.99
C PRO A 362 1.03 25.38 7.39
#